data_AF-A0A2D7GXF1-F1
#
_entry.id   AF-A0A2D7GXF1-F1
#
_cell.length_a   1.000
_cell.length_b   1.000
_cell.length_c   1.000
_cell.angle_alpha   90.00
_cell.angle_beta   90.00
_cell.angle_gamma   90.00
#
_symmetry.space_group_name_H-M   'P 1'
#
loop_
_entity.id
_entity.type
_entity.pdbx_description
1 polymer ?
#
loop_
_entity_poly.entity_id
_entity_poly.type
_entity_poly.pdbx_seq_one_letter_code
_entity_poly.pdbx_strand_id
1 'polypeptide(L)'
;MEITQQYKPTLNSLLSVIGGLVFIYLSIVVTGLGAAIAIPESILNPMATFSLTVALSVVDLITIGIPLAICFVMYAWLLKSFLKTTNYYLVAAPYVMFLLFSFLEPGFSSNYSVYYVAQVIAKNLPLLVCVYLLGKASNNKSAA
;
A
#
# COMPACT_ATOMS: atom_id res chain seq x y z
N MET A 1 28.39 -21.14 -21.90
CA MET A 1 28.42 -20.26 -20.71
C MET A 1 27.16 -19.38 -20.76
N GLU A 2 25.98 -19.99 -20.71
CA GLU A 2 24.68 -19.31 -20.93
C GLU A 2 23.73 -19.39 -19.71
N ILE A 3 24.11 -20.16 -18.69
CA ILE A 3 23.27 -20.44 -17.52
C ILE A 3 23.16 -19.20 -16.59
N THR A 4 24.13 -18.28 -16.64
CA THR A 4 24.19 -17.12 -15.74
C THR A 4 23.23 -15.98 -16.13
N GLN A 5 22.82 -15.89 -17.40
CA GLN A 5 22.01 -14.77 -17.89
C GLN A 5 20.50 -14.95 -17.63
N GLN A 6 19.99 -16.19 -17.68
CA GLN A 6 18.60 -16.51 -17.33
C GLN A 6 18.32 -16.49 -15.82
N TYR A 7 19.33 -16.71 -14.98
CA TYR A 7 19.16 -16.73 -13.51
C TYR A 7 18.98 -15.33 -12.91
N LYS A 8 19.54 -14.32 -13.57
CA LYS A 8 19.51 -12.92 -13.11
C LYS A 8 18.09 -12.31 -13.06
N PRO A 9 17.23 -12.44 -14.09
CA PRO A 9 15.87 -11.91 -14.05
C PRO A 9 14.95 -12.64 -13.07
N THR A 10 15.11 -13.96 -12.91
CA THR A 10 14.34 -14.77 -11.96
C THR A 10 14.72 -14.47 -10.51
N LEU A 11 16.02 -14.32 -10.22
CA LEU A 11 16.51 -13.92 -8.89
C LEU A 11 15.97 -12.53 -8.48
N ASN A 12 15.99 -11.56 -9.39
CA ASN A 12 15.52 -10.19 -9.11
C ASN A 12 14.00 -10.15 -8.91
N SER A 13 13.27 -11.04 -9.59
CA SER A 13 11.83 -11.21 -9.39
C SER A 13 11.53 -11.83 -8.03
N LEU A 14 12.26 -12.88 -7.64
CA LEU A 14 12.15 -13.50 -6.32
C LEU A 14 12.45 -12.50 -5.20
N LEU A 15 13.53 -11.71 -5.34
CA LEU A 15 13.85 -10.66 -4.37
C LEU A 15 12.79 -9.56 -4.29
N SER A 16 12.14 -9.23 -5.40
CA SER A 16 11.03 -8.26 -5.39
C SER A 16 9.83 -8.80 -4.60
N VAL A 17 9.51 -10.09 -4.73
CA VAL A 17 8.46 -10.73 -3.94
C VAL A 17 8.81 -10.77 -2.45
N ILE A 18 10.06 -11.15 -2.11
CA ILE A 18 10.54 -11.12 -0.71
C ILE A 18 10.47 -9.69 -0.16
N GLY A 19 10.86 -8.69 -0.94
CA GLY A 19 10.72 -7.28 -0.56
C GLY A 19 9.27 -6.89 -0.32
N GLY A 20 8.33 -7.39 -1.12
CA GLY A 20 6.91 -7.19 -0.89
C GLY A 20 6.41 -7.82 0.42
N LEU A 21 6.91 -9.00 0.81
CA LEU A 21 6.57 -9.62 2.10
C LEU A 21 7.09 -8.79 3.29
N VAL A 22 8.30 -8.24 3.18
CA VAL A 22 8.85 -7.32 4.19
C VAL A 22 8.00 -6.04 4.26
N PHE A 23 7.53 -5.55 3.11
CA PHE A 23 6.65 -4.39 3.06
C PHE A 23 5.30 -4.63 3.76
N ILE A 24 4.75 -5.86 3.71
CA ILE A 24 3.53 -6.19 4.48
C ILE A 24 3.78 -5.94 5.98
N TYR A 25 4.89 -6.41 6.53
CA TYR A 25 5.21 -6.19 7.93
C TYR A 25 5.28 -4.69 8.27
N LEU A 26 5.97 -3.91 7.42
CA LEU A 26 6.03 -2.45 7.58
C LEU A 26 4.63 -1.81 7.52
N SER A 27 3.77 -2.27 6.62
CA SER A 27 2.41 -1.74 6.45
C SER A 27 1.53 -1.97 7.67
N ILE A 28 1.67 -3.12 8.34
CA ILE A 28 0.94 -3.43 9.57
C ILE A 28 1.35 -2.46 10.68
N VAL A 29 2.66 -2.19 10.82
CA VAL A 29 3.18 -1.23 11.81
C VAL A 29 2.65 0.17 11.55
N VAL A 30 2.73 0.65 10.31
CA VAL A 30 2.24 2.00 9.94
C VAL A 30 0.73 2.11 10.18
N THR A 31 -0.04 1.07 9.82
CA THR A 31 -1.49 1.04 10.05
C THR A 31 -1.82 1.07 11.54
N GLY A 32 -1.09 0.30 12.36
CA GLY A 32 -1.26 0.31 13.81
C GLY A 32 -0.93 1.66 14.45
N LEU A 33 0.15 2.31 13.99
CA LEU A 33 0.52 3.65 14.46
C LEU A 33 -0.52 4.70 14.05
N GLY A 34 -0.97 4.67 12.80
CA GLY A 34 -1.97 5.61 12.29
C GLY A 34 -3.33 5.46 12.97
N ALA A 35 -3.72 4.22 13.32
CA ALA A 35 -4.93 3.95 14.10
C ALA A 35 -4.85 4.44 15.56
N ALA A 36 -3.64 4.59 16.11
CA ALA A 36 -3.44 5.09 17.46
C ALA A 36 -3.40 6.62 17.57
N ILE A 37 -3.43 7.34 16.43
CA ILE A 37 -3.43 8.80 16.42
C ILE A 37 -4.77 9.30 16.94
N ALA A 38 -4.75 9.99 18.08
CA ALA A 38 -5.92 10.65 18.65
C ALA A 38 -6.30 11.88 17.81
N ILE A 39 -7.59 12.00 17.49
CA ILE A 39 -8.09 13.03 16.59
C ILE A 39 -8.97 13.97 17.39
N PRO A 40 -8.67 15.28 17.37
CA PRO A 40 -9.41 16.24 18.18
C PRO A 40 -10.86 16.35 17.69
N GLU A 41 -11.79 16.38 18.64
CA GLU A 41 -13.22 16.47 18.37
C GLU A 41 -13.59 17.73 17.58
N SER A 42 -12.83 18.81 17.73
CA SER A 42 -13.02 20.06 16.99
C SER A 42 -12.86 19.89 15.47
N ILE A 43 -12.11 18.89 15.01
CA ILE A 43 -11.95 18.56 13.59
C ILE A 43 -12.98 17.51 13.17
N LEU A 44 -13.27 16.54 14.03
CA LEU A 44 -14.13 15.40 13.67
C LEU A 44 -15.62 15.75 13.68
N ASN A 45 -16.11 16.49 14.67
CA ASN A 45 -17.52 16.85 14.82
C ASN A 45 -18.12 17.62 13.62
N PRO A 46 -17.47 18.66 13.06
CA PRO A 46 -18.04 19.35 11.91
C PRO A 46 -18.18 18.42 10.68
N MET A 47 -17.26 17.48 10.50
CA MET A 47 -17.30 16.52 9.39
C MET A 47 -18.32 15.39 9.64
N ALA A 48 -18.40 14.90 10.89
CA ALA A 48 -19.32 13.84 11.28
C ALA A 48 -20.80 14.26 11.14
N THR A 49 -21.09 15.55 11.25
CA THR A 49 -22.42 16.12 11.03
C THR A 49 -22.92 15.93 9.60
N PHE A 50 -22.02 15.95 8.60
CA PHE A 50 -22.37 15.62 7.22
C PHE A 50 -22.45 14.11 7.00
N SER A 51 -21.39 13.40 7.36
CA SER A 51 -21.33 11.94 7.29
C SER A 51 -20.18 11.39 8.12
N LEU A 52 -20.51 10.53 9.08
CA LEU A 52 -19.52 9.84 9.91
C LEU A 52 -18.55 8.99 9.06
N THR A 53 -19.06 8.31 8.02
CA THR A 53 -18.24 7.49 7.12
C THR A 53 -17.19 8.31 6.39
N VAL A 54 -17.58 9.47 5.87
CA VAL A 54 -16.66 10.37 5.15
C VAL A 54 -15.63 10.94 6.11
N ALA A 55 -16.05 11.39 7.29
CA ALA A 55 -15.16 11.93 8.31
C ALA A 55 -14.06 10.93 8.70
N LEU A 56 -14.45 9.69 9.02
CA LEU A 56 -13.51 8.64 9.41
C LEU A 56 -12.63 8.16 8.23
N SER A 57 -13.16 8.17 7.00
CA SER A 57 -12.36 7.82 5.81
C SER A 57 -11.30 8.88 5.51
N VAL A 58 -11.63 10.18 5.64
CA VAL A 58 -10.65 11.27 5.45
C VAL A 58 -9.57 11.23 6.53
N VAL A 59 -9.98 10.95 7.77
CA VAL A 59 -9.07 10.68 8.87
C VAL A 59 -8.09 9.56 8.50
N ASP A 60 -8.61 8.39 8.10
CA ASP A 60 -7.80 7.22 7.76
C ASP A 60 -6.87 7.48 6.57
N LEU A 61 -7.33 8.27 5.60
CA LEU A 61 -6.50 8.72 4.48
C LEU A 61 -5.28 9.50 4.97
N ILE A 62 -5.48 10.42 5.92
CA ILE A 62 -4.42 11.30 6.43
C ILE A 62 -3.49 10.57 7.40
N THR A 63 -4.04 9.77 8.32
CA THR A 63 -3.27 9.13 9.40
C THR A 63 -2.62 7.82 8.98
N ILE A 64 -3.20 7.10 8.02
CA ILE A 64 -2.72 5.79 7.57
C ILE A 64 -2.31 5.85 6.10
N GLY A 65 -3.22 6.27 5.21
CA GLY A 65 -3.03 6.12 3.76
C GLY A 65 -1.84 6.91 3.21
N ILE A 66 -1.72 8.19 3.57
CA ILE A 66 -0.61 9.05 3.13
C ILE A 66 0.72 8.56 3.72
N PRO A 67 0.87 8.34 5.04
CA PRO A 67 2.09 7.78 5.61
C PRO A 67 2.50 6.44 4.98
N LEU A 68 1.54 5.55 4.74
CA LEU A 68 1.81 4.26 4.12
C LEU A 68 2.35 4.40 2.69
N ALA A 69 1.78 5.31 1.91
CA ALA A 69 2.28 5.62 0.57
C ALA A 69 3.70 6.20 0.60
N ILE A 70 4.00 7.10 1.54
CA ILE A 70 5.35 7.64 1.73
C ILE A 70 6.33 6.52 2.09
N CYS A 71 5.99 5.66 3.04
CA CYS A 71 6.81 4.51 3.42
C CYS A 71 7.07 3.58 2.23
N PHE A 72 6.07 3.32 1.39
CA PHE A 72 6.26 2.52 0.18
C PHE A 72 7.20 3.17 -0.81
N VAL A 73 7.06 4.47 -1.08
CA VAL A 73 7.96 5.19 -2.00
C VAL A 73 9.39 5.17 -1.49
N MET A 74 9.60 5.43 -0.20
CA MET A 74 10.93 5.33 0.43
C MET A 74 11.50 3.92 0.34
N TYR A 75 10.68 2.90 0.64
CA TYR A 75 11.07 1.50 0.57
C TYR A 75 11.41 1.05 -0.86
N ALA A 76 10.59 1.44 -1.83
CA ALA A 76 10.81 1.17 -3.25
C ALA A 76 12.09 1.84 -3.75
N TRP A 77 12.38 3.05 -3.30
CA TRP A 77 13.63 3.74 -3.61
C TRP A 77 14.84 3.02 -3.01
N LEU A 78 14.72 2.56 -1.76
CA LEU A 78 15.74 1.76 -1.09
C LEU A 78 16.02 0.46 -1.86
N LEU A 79 14.98 -0.31 -2.20
CA LEU A 79 15.10 -1.53 -2.99
C LEU A 79 15.76 -1.28 -4.34
N LYS A 80 15.38 -0.20 -5.04
CA LYS A 80 16.01 0.18 -6.30
C LYS A 80 17.51 0.43 -6.13
N SER A 81 17.91 1.10 -5.05
CA SER A 81 19.32 1.39 -4.76
C SER A 81 20.13 0.11 -4.52
N PHE A 82 19.58 -0.87 -3.80
CA PHE A 82 20.27 -2.13 -3.51
C PHE A 82 20.24 -3.12 -4.67
N LEU A 83 19.11 -3.25 -5.37
CA LEU A 83 18.87 -4.33 -6.33
C LEU A 83 19.07 -3.94 -7.79
N LYS A 84 19.26 -2.64 -8.09
CA LYS A 84 19.44 -2.02 -9.43
C LYS A 84 18.29 -2.22 -10.42
N THR A 85 17.56 -3.33 -10.33
CA THR A 85 16.37 -3.65 -11.11
C THR A 85 15.29 -4.15 -10.16
N THR A 86 14.26 -3.34 -9.96
CA THR A 86 13.14 -3.66 -9.08
C THR A 86 11.85 -3.50 -9.87
N ASN A 87 11.03 -4.55 -9.92
CA ASN A 87 9.70 -4.46 -10.50
C ASN A 87 8.72 -4.06 -9.39
N TYR A 88 8.33 -2.78 -9.39
CA TYR A 88 7.46 -2.21 -8.36
C TYR A 88 6.10 -2.90 -8.26
N TYR A 89 5.57 -3.45 -9.36
CA TYR A 89 4.32 -4.23 -9.34
C TYR A 89 4.50 -5.55 -8.57
N LEU A 90 5.64 -6.22 -8.72
CA LEU A 90 5.95 -7.45 -7.99
C LEU A 90 6.18 -7.20 -6.50
N VAL A 91 6.75 -6.04 -6.13
CA VAL A 91 6.90 -5.63 -4.72
C VAL A 91 5.53 -5.34 -4.09
N ALA A 92 4.62 -4.73 -4.84
CA ALA A 92 3.27 -4.44 -4.34
C ALA A 92 2.34 -5.66 -4.33
N ALA A 93 2.61 -6.68 -5.15
CA ALA A 93 1.72 -7.84 -5.31
C ALA A 93 1.39 -8.58 -4.00
N PRO A 94 2.36 -8.89 -3.11
CA PRO A 94 2.05 -9.50 -1.81
C PRO A 94 1.12 -8.64 -0.96
N TYR A 95 1.30 -7.32 -0.98
CA TYR A 95 0.45 -6.38 -0.26
C TYR A 95 -0.97 -6.35 -0.82
N VAL A 96 -1.13 -6.35 -2.15
CA VAL A 96 -2.45 -6.40 -2.80
C VAL A 96 -3.16 -7.72 -2.47
N MET A 97 -2.44 -8.85 -2.43
CA MET A 97 -3.00 -10.12 -1.98
C MET A 97 -3.44 -10.08 -0.52
N PHE A 98 -2.63 -9.48 0.35
CA PHE A 98 -2.98 -9.27 1.76
C PHE A 98 -4.27 -8.42 1.89
N LEU A 99 -4.39 -7.35 1.11
CA LEU A 99 -5.58 -6.51 1.05
C LEU A 99 -6.82 -7.28 0.57
N LEU A 100 -6.69 -8.07 -0.49
CA LEU A 100 -7.79 -8.91 -1.00
C LEU A 100 -8.21 -9.97 0.01
N PHE A 101 -7.27 -10.51 0.78
CA PHE A 101 -7.56 -11.47 1.84
C PHE A 101 -8.39 -10.84 2.96
N SER A 102 -8.14 -9.57 3.31
CA SER A 102 -8.96 -8.84 4.30
C SER A 102 -10.44 -8.71 3.89
N PHE A 103 -10.77 -8.71 2.60
CA PHE A 103 -12.16 -8.70 2.13
C PHE A 103 -12.88 -10.04 2.31
N LEU A 104 -12.15 -11.14 2.49
CA LEU A 104 -12.72 -12.48 2.71
C LEU A 104 -13.07 -12.74 4.18
N GLU A 105 -12.71 -11.84 5.10
CA GLU A 105 -13.06 -12.00 6.51
C GLU A 105 -14.60 -11.96 6.71
N PRO A 106 -15.16 -12.85 7.56
CA PRO A 106 -16.59 -12.99 7.76
C PRO A 106 -17.30 -11.73 8.30
N GLY A 107 -16.55 -10.70 8.71
CA GLY A 107 -17.08 -9.38 9.08
C GLY A 107 -17.68 -8.57 7.91
N PHE A 108 -17.38 -8.94 6.66
CA PHE A 108 -17.89 -8.26 5.47
C PHE A 108 -19.41 -8.47 5.23
N SER A 109 -20.05 -9.45 5.89
CA SER A 109 -21.47 -9.78 5.69
C SER A 109 -22.47 -8.91 6.48
N SER A 110 -21.99 -7.96 7.28
CA SER A 110 -22.84 -7.09 8.10
C SER A 110 -23.32 -5.83 7.36
N ASN A 111 -24.37 -5.18 7.87
CA ASN A 111 -24.95 -3.92 7.37
C ASN A 111 -23.96 -2.73 7.28
N TYR A 112 -22.69 -2.91 7.67
CA TYR A 112 -21.62 -1.90 7.64
C TYR A 112 -20.64 -2.06 6.47
N SER A 113 -20.97 -2.88 5.46
CA SER A 113 -20.11 -3.16 4.31
C SER A 113 -19.65 -1.90 3.56
N VAL A 114 -20.53 -0.90 3.39
CA VAL A 114 -20.21 0.36 2.70
C VAL A 114 -19.14 1.16 3.46
N TYR A 115 -19.21 1.20 4.79
CA TYR A 115 -18.24 1.89 5.63
C TYR A 115 -16.87 1.21 5.56
N TYR A 116 -16.84 -0.11 5.65
CA TYR A 116 -15.60 -0.88 5.55
C TYR A 116 -14.92 -0.67 4.19
N VAL A 117 -15.69 -0.72 3.10
CA VAL A 117 -15.18 -0.45 1.74
C VAL A 117 -14.61 0.97 1.65
N ALA A 118 -15.31 1.98 2.17
CA ALA A 118 -14.85 3.36 2.16
C ALA A 118 -13.50 3.52 2.89
N GLN A 119 -13.35 2.91 4.07
CA GLN A 119 -12.09 2.94 4.82
C GLN A 119 -10.97 2.20 4.10
N VAL A 120 -11.23 1.02 3.55
CA VAL A 120 -10.20 0.27 2.80
C VAL A 120 -9.76 1.06 1.59
N ILE A 121 -10.67 1.71 0.87
CA ILE A 121 -10.31 2.59 -0.25
C ILE A 121 -9.45 3.75 0.27
N ALA A 122 -9.88 4.47 1.31
CA ALA A 122 -9.15 5.62 1.84
C ALA A 122 -7.72 5.28 2.30
N LYS A 123 -7.53 4.15 2.99
CA LYS A 123 -6.23 3.69 3.48
C LYS A 123 -5.28 3.27 2.36
N ASN A 124 -5.81 2.77 1.25
CA ASN A 124 -4.99 2.08 0.24
C ASN A 124 -4.85 2.83 -1.08
N LEU A 125 -5.77 3.75 -1.38
CA LEU A 125 -5.78 4.48 -2.64
C LEU A 125 -4.48 5.28 -2.88
N PRO A 126 -3.91 6.01 -1.90
CA PRO A 126 -2.64 6.70 -2.10
C PRO A 126 -1.50 5.74 -2.47
N LEU A 127 -1.42 4.60 -1.79
CA LEU A 127 -0.40 3.59 -2.04
C LEU A 127 -0.53 3.01 -3.45
N LEU A 128 -1.75 2.63 -3.86
CA LEU A 128 -2.00 2.06 -5.20
C LEU A 128 -1.66 3.06 -6.32
N VAL A 129 -1.94 4.35 -6.10
CA VAL A 129 -1.53 5.41 -7.04
C VAL A 129 0.00 5.50 -7.13
N CYS A 130 0.71 5.46 -5.99
CA CYS A 130 2.18 5.45 -6.00
C CYS A 130 2.76 4.24 -6.71
N VAL A 131 2.22 3.04 -6.49
CA VAL A 131 2.62 1.80 -7.19
C VAL A 131 2.45 1.96 -8.70
N TYR A 132 1.30 2.46 -9.15
CA TYR A 132 1.01 2.67 -10.57
C TYR A 132 1.97 3.67 -11.20
N LEU A 133 2.19 4.83 -10.55
CA LEU A 133 3.08 5.87 -11.07
C LEU A 133 4.54 5.40 -11.14
N LEU A 134 5.03 4.69 -10.12
CA LEU A 134 6.38 4.14 -10.11
C LEU A 134 6.57 3.05 -11.17
N GLY A 135 5.59 2.16 -11.31
CA GLY A 135 5.61 1.13 -12.35
C GLY A 135 5.62 1.71 -13.76
N LYS A 136 4.76 2.71 -14.03
CA LYS A 136 4.73 3.44 -15.31
C LYS A 136 6.05 4.15 -15.59
N ALA A 137 6.63 4.83 -14.60
CA ALA A 137 7.91 5.52 -14.74
C ALA A 137 9.08 4.55 -15.02
N SER A 138 9.02 3.33 -14.47
CA SER A 138 10.01 2.29 -14.73
C SER A 138 9.96 1.78 -16.17
N ASN A 139 8.76 1.50 -16.67
CA ASN A 139 8.56 0.96 -18.01
C ASN A 139 8.98 1.97 -19.09
N ASN A 140 8.69 3.26 -18.88
CA ASN A 140 9.10 4.33 -19.80
C ASN A 140 10.63 4.46 -19.90
N LYS A 141 11.38 4.16 -18.83
CA LYS A 141 12.86 4.19 -18.85
C LYS A 141 13.49 2.98 -19.52
N SER A 142 12.76 1.87 -19.68
CA SER A 142 13.25 0.68 -20.37
C SER A 142 13.04 0.74 -21.89
N ALA A 143 12.25 1.71 -22.38
CA ALA A 143 11.90 1.89 -23.79
C ALA A 143 12.65 3.05 -24.49
N ALA A 144 13.50 3.77 -23.75
CA ALA A 144 14.36 4.85 -24.23
C ALA A 144 15.83 4.41 -24.15
#